data_AF-A0A673BFL1-F1
#
_entry.id   AF-A0A673BFL1-F1
#
_cell.length_a   1.000
_cell.length_b   1.000
_cell.length_c   1.000
_cell.angle_alpha   90.00
_cell.angle_beta   90.00
_cell.angle_gamma   90.00
#
_symmetry.space_group_name_H-M   'P 1'
#
loop_
_entity.id
_entity.type
_entity.pdbx_description
1 polymer ?
#
loop_
_entity_poly.entity_id
_entity_poly.type
_entity_poly.pdbx_seq_one_letter_code
_entity_poly.pdbx_strand_id
1 'polypeptide(L)' 'MRIRMTDGRTLVGLFLCTDRDCNVILGSAQEFLKSTDTFSQGEPRVLGLAMIPGHHVVSIEVEALGPPITFWSQ' A
#
# COMPACT_ATOMS: atom_id res chain seq x y z
N MET A 1 2.25 -2.54 -3.64
CA MET A 1 2.82 -1.30 -3.07
C MET A 1 2.08 -0.99 -1.78
N ARG A 2 2.81 -0.75 -0.69
CA ARG A 2 2.26 -0.49 0.64
C ARG A 2 2.52 0.96 1.02
N ILE A 3 1.49 1.70 1.40
CA ILE A 3 1.54 3.12 1.72
C ILE A 3 1.04 3.33 3.15
N ARG A 4 1.86 3.96 4.00
CA ARG A 4 1.43 4.40 5.33
C ARG A 4 0.90 5.82 5.26
N MET A 5 -0.26 6.04 5.85
CA MET A 5 -0.95 7.32 5.89
C MET A 5 -0.69 8.06 7.20
N THR A 6 -0.85 9.39 7.19
CA THR A 6 -0.69 10.25 8.38
C THR A 6 -1.67 9.95 9.50
N ASP A 7 -2.83 9.38 9.20
CA ASP A 7 -3.85 8.99 10.20
C ASP A 7 -3.64 7.56 10.75
N GLY A 8 -2.55 6.90 10.37
CA GLY A 8 -2.19 5.57 10.82
C GLY A 8 -2.76 4.43 9.98
N ARG A 9 -3.62 4.70 8.98
CA ARG A 9 -4.06 3.68 8.03
C ARG A 9 -2.90 3.20 7.14
N THR A 10 -3.00 1.97 6.66
CA THR A 10 -2.12 1.43 5.63
C THR A 10 -2.95 1.06 4.41
N LEU A 11 -2.56 1.54 3.23
CA LEU A 11 -3.15 1.15 1.97
C LEU A 11 -2.20 0.22 1.21
N VAL A 12 -2.72 -0.88 0.69
CA VAL A 12 -1.97 -1.81 -0.15
C VAL A 12 -2.68 -1.92 -1.49
N GLY A 13 -1.92 -1.81 -2.58
CA GLY A 13 -2.49 -1.94 -3.92
C GLY A 13 -1.44 -1.96 -5.03
N LEU A 14 -1.91 -2.05 -6.26
CA LEU A 14 -1.12 -1.92 -7.48
C LEU A 14 -0.86 -0.44 -7.73
N PHE A 15 0.41 -0.04 -7.77
CA PHE A 15 0.76 1.33 -8.16
C PHE A 15 0.46 1.53 -9.65
N LEU A 16 -0.37 2.52 -9.96
CA LEU A 16 -0.71 2.85 -11.34
C LEU A 16 0.04 4.09 -11.81
N CYS A 17 -0.02 5.17 -11.04
CA CYS A 17 0.68 6.41 -11.36
C CYS A 17 0.81 7.32 -10.14
N THR A 18 1.61 8.38 -10.33
CA THR A 18 1.73 9.52 -9.44
C THR A 18 1.84 10.81 -10.24
N ASP A 19 1.63 11.96 -9.59
CA ASP A 19 1.76 13.29 -10.19
C ASP A 19 2.83 14.14 -9.49
N ARG A 20 2.93 15.42 -9.89
CA ARG A 20 3.89 16.39 -9.34
C ARG A 20 3.69 16.66 -7.85
N ASP A 21 2.46 16.56 -7.36
CA ASP A 21 2.12 16.85 -5.96
C ASP A 21 2.20 15.58 -5.09
N CYS A 22 2.82 14.53 -5.64
CA CYS A 22 2.96 13.23 -5.01
C CYS A 22 1.63 12.55 -4.71
N ASN A 23 0.54 12.92 -5.39
CA ASN A 23 -0.69 12.13 -5.30
C ASN A 23 -0.44 10.75 -5.91
N VAL A 24 -1.04 9.71 -5.34
CA VAL A 24 -0.83 8.33 -5.78
C VAL A 24 -2.15 7.71 -6.16
N ILE A 25 -2.17 7.03 -7.31
CA ILE A 25 -3.30 6.19 -7.72
C ILE A 25 -2.93 4.72 -7.49
N LEU A 26 -3.75 4.04 -6.69
CA LEU A 26 -3.66 2.59 -6.45
C LEU A 26 -4.84 1.86 -7.09
N GLY A 27 -4.56 0.86 -7.91
CA GLY A 27 -5.53 -0.16 -8.35
C GLY A 27 -5.59 -1.34 -7.38
N SER A 28 -6.70 -2.08 -7.39
CA SER A 28 -6.98 -3.20 -6.46
C SER A 28 -6.66 -2.87 -5.00
N ALA A 29 -6.92 -1.63 -4.60
CA ALA A 29 -6.55 -1.08 -3.31
C ALA A 29 -7.36 -1.71 -2.17
N GLN A 30 -6.67 -1.96 -1.05
CA GLN A 30 -7.19 -2.43 0.21
C GLN A 30 -6.70 -1.51 1.33
N GLU A 31 -7.56 -1.26 2.32
CA GLU A 31 -7.27 -0.43 3.48
C GLU A 31 -7.22 -1.29 4.75
N PHE A 32 -6.17 -1.06 5.54
CA PHE A 32 -5.93 -1.68 6.84
C PHE A 32 -5.91 -0.59 7.91
N LEU A 33 -6.74 -0.75 8.94
CA LEU A 33 -6.69 0.12 10.11
C LEU A 33 -5.48 -0.26 10.99
N LYS A 34 -4.93 0.73 11.68
CA LYS A 34 -3.92 0.49 12.71
C LYS A 34 -4.57 -0.29 13.84
N SER A 35 -4.25 -1.59 13.97
CA SER A 35 -4.76 -2.41 15.06
C SER A 35 -4.21 -1.87 16.38
N THR A 36 -5.07 -1.35 17.26
CA THR A 36 -4.73 -1.09 18.66
C THR A 36 -4.59 -2.39 19.46
N ASP A 37 -5.21 -3.47 18.98
CA ASP A 37 -5.16 -4.78 19.60
C ASP A 37 -4.52 -5.81 18.66
N THR A 38 -3.46 -6.47 19.14
CA THR A 38 -2.74 -7.54 18.44
C THR A 38 -3.61 -8.75 18.06
N PHE A 39 -4.84 -8.84 18.57
CA PHE A 39 -5.78 -9.94 18.35
C PHE A 39 -6.83 -9.67 17.26
N SER A 40 -6.93 -8.45 16.74
CA SER A 40 -7.93 -8.06 15.74
C SER A 40 -7.28 -7.30 14.59
N GLN A 41 -6.39 -8.00 13.87
CA GLN A 41 -6.17 -7.67 12.45
C GLN A 41 -7.47 -8.03 11.72
N GLY A 42 -8.46 -7.14 11.79
CA GLY A 42 -9.73 -7.30 11.07
C GLY A 42 -9.49 -7.44 9.57
N GLU A 43 -10.45 -8.02 8.85
CA GLU A 43 -10.34 -8.15 7.40
C GLU A 43 -10.15 -6.78 6.73
N PRO A 44 -9.25 -6.67 5.74
CA PRO A 44 -9.03 -5.42 5.04
C PRO A 44 -10.30 -4.97 4.30
N ARG A 45 -10.52 -3.66 4.28
CA ARG A 45 -11.60 -3.07 3.47
C ARG A 45 -11.15 -2.94 2.03
N VAL A 46 -11.86 -3.60 1.11
CA VAL A 46 -11.62 -3.46 -0.34
C VAL A 46 -12.12 -2.09 -0.81
N LEU A 47 -11.25 -1.34 -1.49
CA LEU A 47 -11.55 -0.03 -2.08
C LEU A 47 -11.62 -0.07 -3.62
N GLY A 48 -10.89 -0.99 -4.26
CA GLY A 48 -10.82 -1.05 -5.72
C GLY A 48 -9.84 -0.03 -6.29
N LEU A 49 -10.30 1.13 -6.75
CA LEU A 49 -9.44 2.22 -7.24
C LEU A 49 -9.40 3.34 -6.20
N ALA A 50 -8.22 3.74 -5.75
CA ALA A 50 -8.05 4.77 -4.73
C ALA A 50 -7.05 5.85 -5.17
N MET A 51 -7.40 7.11 -4.92
CA MET A 51 -6.50 8.26 -4.96
C MET A 51 -6.07 8.61 -3.54
N ILE A 52 -4.76 8.79 -3.35
CA ILE A 52 -4.15 9.13 -2.08
C ILE A 52 -3.47 10.50 -2.26
N PRO A 53 -3.90 11.55 -1.54
CA PRO A 53 -3.23 12.83 -1.58
C PRO A 53 -1.80 12.74 -1.06
N GLY A 54 -0.84 13.34 -1.76
CA GLY A 54 0.58 13.21 -1.44
C GLY A 54 0.95 13.69 -0.03
N HIS A 55 0.29 14.73 0.47
CA HIS A 55 0.52 15.27 1.81
C HIS A 55 0.08 14.34 2.96
N HIS A 56 -0.68 13.28 2.65
CA HIS A 56 -1.03 12.24 3.62
C HIS A 56 -0.09 11.04 3.59
N VAL A 57 0.84 10.97 2.64
CA VAL A 57 1.79 9.87 2.52
C VAL A 57 2.93 10.04 3.53
N VAL A 58 3.11 9.05 4.40
CA VAL A 58 4.22 8.99 5.36
C VAL A 58 5.37 8.15 4.80
N SER A 59 5.06 6.99 4.24
CA SER A 59 6.06 6.12 3.60
C SER A 59 5.43 5.23 2.54
N ILE A 60 6.26 4.81 1.58
CA ILE A 60 5.89 3.87 0.52
C ILE A 60 6.91 2.73 0.53
N GLU A 61 6.44 1.49 0.47
CA GLU A 61 7.26 0.28 0.41
C GLU A 61 6.82 -0.60 -0.76
N VAL A 62 7.78 -1.22 -1.43
CA VAL A 62 7.52 -2.26 -2.42
C VAL A 62 7.33 -3.58 -1.67
N GLU A 63 6.16 -4.17 -1.84
CA GLU A 63 5.89 -5.52 -1.33
C GLU A 63 6.39 -6.51 -2.37
N ALA A 64 7.48 -7.21 -2.07
CA ALA A 64 8.04 -8.22 -2.95
C ALA A 64 7.16 -9.47 -2.91
N LEU A 65 6.55 -9.81 -4.05
CA LEU A 65 5.84 -11.07 -4.22
C LEU A 65 6.89 -12.19 -4.41
N GLY A 66 7.33 -12.79 -3.31
CA GLY A 66 8.17 -13.99 -3.32
C GLY A 66 9.69 -13.73 -3.35
N PRO A 67 10.50 -14.80 -3.19
CA PRO A 67 11.96 -14.71 -3.23
C PRO A 67 12.43 -14.13 -4.56
N PRO A 68 13.56 -13.40 -4.58
CA PRO A 68 14.11 -12.84 -5.81
C PRO A 68 14.25 -13.94 -6.86
N ILE A 69 13.76 -13.69 -8.07
CA ILE A 69 13.93 -14.59 -9.21
C ILE A 69 15.43 -14.61 -9.53
N THR A 70 16.18 -15.52 -8.93
CA THR A 70 17.62 -15.67 -9.19
C THR A 70 17.78 -16.37 -10.54
N PHE A 71 17.93 -15.59 -11.61
CA PHE A 71 18.36 -16.05 -12.93
C PHE A 71 19.85 -16.38 -12.94
N TRP A 72 20.32 -17.30 -12.09
CA TRP A 72 21.69 -17.80 -12.15
C TRP A 72 21.70 -19.30 -11.81
N SER A 73 21.27 -20.11 -12.76
CA SER A 73 21.78 -21.46 -12.96
C SER A 73 21.63 -21.83 -14.44
N GLN A 74 22.56 -21.34 -15.25
CA GLN A 74 23.03 -22.07 -16.42
C GLN A 74 24.41 -22.63 -16.08
#